data_AF-S9VVT6-F1
#
_entry.id   AF-S9VVT6-F1
#
_cell.length_a   1.000
_cell.length_b   1.000
_cell.length_c   1.000
_cell.angle_alpha   90.00
_cell.angle_beta   90.00
_cell.angle_gamma   90.00
#
_symmetry.space_group_name_H-M   'P 1'
#
loop_
_entity.id
_entity.type
_entity.pdbx_description
1 polymer ?
#
loop_
_entity_poly.entity_id
_entity_poly.type
_entity_poly.pdbx_seq_one_letter_code
_entity_poly.pdbx_strand_id
1 'polypeptide(L)'
;MTRAPVVEVDSLEEAAALVKFCEENLSILQEAFESTTRFGKLKSIKCAVAGRKVFLRFVAFTGDAMGMNMITKGCDKALEVLKQHVPSMRVLALSGNYCTDKKPSAINWIEGRGKTVVAEALIKADVVEKTLKCSVDSIVSLNKDKNLVGSAMAGSVGGFNAHAANVVAAVYIATGQDPAQVVESATCITSMDKVGSDLLISVTMPSIEVGAVGGGTGLPAQRALLEVMGCAGANKEEPGANSRQLARVVAGAVLCGELSLMSGLAAGHLLSAHMKLNRKPPQ
;
A
#
# COMPACT_ATOMS: atom_id res chain seq x y z
N MET A 1 1.29 3.94 8.44
CA MET A 1 2.28 4.61 7.55
C MET A 1 3.67 4.39 8.12
N THR A 2 4.72 4.50 7.31
CA THR A 2 6.11 4.30 7.76
C THR A 2 7.04 5.43 7.31
N ARG A 3 8.05 5.72 8.14
CA ARG A 3 9.18 6.59 7.82
C ARG A 3 10.43 5.95 8.41
N ALA A 4 11.51 5.97 7.64
CA ALA A 4 12.75 5.32 8.04
C ALA A 4 13.94 6.24 7.87
N PRO A 5 14.35 6.97 8.92
CA PRO A 5 15.61 7.67 8.96
C PRO A 5 16.78 6.70 8.86
N VAL A 6 17.90 7.20 8.35
CA VAL A 6 19.21 6.56 8.46
C VAL A 6 20.10 7.43 9.33
N VAL A 7 20.68 6.80 10.34
CA VAL A 7 21.62 7.43 11.28
C VAL A 7 22.96 6.72 11.21
N GLU A 8 24.02 7.40 11.62
CA GLU A 8 25.37 6.85 11.73
C GLU A 8 25.92 7.10 13.14
N VAL A 9 26.67 6.13 13.65
CA VAL A 9 27.33 6.16 14.96
C VAL A 9 28.83 5.89 14.82
N ASP A 10 29.60 6.02 15.89
CA ASP A 10 31.06 5.96 15.82
C ASP A 10 31.61 4.54 15.90
N SER A 11 30.82 3.58 16.39
CA SER A 11 31.24 2.17 16.48
C SER A 11 30.09 1.17 16.24
N LEU A 12 30.42 -0.12 16.09
CA LEU A 12 29.40 -1.17 15.95
C LEU A 12 28.70 -1.46 17.29
N GLU A 13 29.42 -1.30 18.39
CA GLU A 13 28.90 -1.40 19.75
C GLU A 13 27.83 -0.34 19.99
N GLU A 14 28.05 0.91 19.55
CA GLU A 14 27.04 1.96 19.61
C GLU A 14 25.84 1.68 18.71
N ALA A 15 26.07 1.06 17.53
CA ALA A 15 24.97 0.67 16.65
C ALA A 15 24.08 -0.39 17.32
N ALA A 16 24.71 -1.38 17.97
CA ALA A 16 24.01 -2.39 18.75
C ALA A 16 23.28 -1.78 19.96
N ALA A 17 23.91 -0.83 20.67
CA ALA A 17 23.29 -0.12 21.78
C ALA A 17 22.07 0.69 21.34
N LEU A 18 22.13 1.35 20.18
CA LEU A 18 21.01 2.10 19.60
C LEU A 18 19.83 1.17 19.25
N VAL A 19 20.11 0.01 18.62
CA VAL A 19 19.08 -0.99 18.30
C VAL A 19 18.41 -1.49 19.58
N LYS A 20 19.22 -1.91 20.55
CA LYS A 20 18.74 -2.38 21.85
C LYS A 20 17.89 -1.32 22.56
N PHE A 21 18.31 -0.07 22.52
CA PHE A 21 17.54 1.03 23.10
C PHE A 21 16.15 1.16 22.46
N CYS A 22 16.07 1.09 21.12
CA CYS A 22 14.79 1.17 20.41
C CYS A 22 13.84 0.01 20.76
N GLU A 23 14.38 -1.18 21.02
CA GLU A 23 13.61 -2.38 21.39
C GLU A 23 13.12 -2.33 22.84
N GLU A 24 13.98 -1.94 23.78
CA GLU A 24 13.69 -1.95 25.22
C GLU A 24 12.94 -0.70 25.69
N ASN A 25 13.07 0.43 24.98
CA ASN A 25 12.58 1.75 25.42
C ASN A 25 11.59 2.38 24.44
N LEU A 26 10.79 1.55 23.75
CA LEU A 26 9.79 2.02 22.78
C LEU A 26 8.82 3.06 23.39
N SER A 27 8.45 2.94 24.66
CA SER A 27 7.54 3.86 25.35
C SER A 27 8.07 5.30 25.40
N ILE A 28 9.36 5.48 25.65
CA ILE A 28 10.02 6.80 25.66
C ILE A 28 9.95 7.43 24.24
N LEU A 29 10.17 6.61 23.22
CA LEU A 29 10.12 7.05 21.82
C LEU A 29 8.68 7.32 21.36
N GLN A 30 7.71 6.58 21.88
CA GLN A 30 6.28 6.82 21.68
C GLN A 30 5.88 8.16 22.26
N GLU A 31 6.24 8.46 23.51
CA GLU A 31 5.93 9.75 24.14
C GLU A 31 6.49 10.92 23.31
N ALA A 32 7.75 10.83 22.91
CA ALA A 32 8.39 11.84 22.07
C ALA A 32 7.68 12.00 20.72
N PHE A 33 7.41 10.90 20.01
CA PHE A 33 6.72 10.90 18.72
C PHE A 33 5.31 11.51 18.83
N GLU A 34 4.54 11.05 19.81
CA GLU A 34 3.12 11.37 19.98
C GLU A 34 2.92 12.80 20.49
N SER A 35 3.91 13.39 21.18
CA SER A 35 3.90 14.83 21.54
C SER A 35 3.75 15.77 20.33
N THR A 36 4.04 15.29 19.12
CA THR A 36 4.01 16.10 17.89
C THR A 36 2.64 16.13 17.20
N THR A 37 1.69 15.30 17.61
CA THR A 37 0.45 14.99 16.87
C THR A 37 -0.71 14.62 17.79
N ARG A 38 -1.94 14.96 17.40
CA ARG A 38 -3.16 14.56 18.13
C ARG A 38 -3.69 13.18 17.75
N PHE A 39 -3.31 12.67 16.58
CA PHE A 39 -3.88 11.44 16.01
C PHE A 39 -2.85 10.35 15.80
N GLY A 40 -1.58 10.73 15.65
CA GLY A 40 -0.53 9.78 15.35
C GLY A 40 -0.23 8.93 16.57
N LYS A 41 -0.11 7.62 16.37
CA LYS A 41 0.33 6.69 17.42
C LYS A 41 1.47 5.86 16.90
N LEU A 42 2.62 5.90 17.57
CA LEU A 42 3.77 5.11 17.18
C LEU A 42 3.53 3.66 17.61
N LYS A 43 3.58 2.72 16.68
CA LYS A 43 3.30 1.30 16.92
C LYS A 43 4.57 0.49 17.16
N SER A 44 5.60 0.73 16.36
CA SER A 44 6.87 0.01 16.44
C SER A 44 7.98 0.75 15.71
N ILE A 45 9.22 0.37 16.00
CA ILE A 45 10.42 0.78 15.27
C ILE A 45 11.18 -0.50 14.91
N LYS A 46 11.34 -0.78 13.62
CA LYS A 46 12.17 -1.88 13.14
C LYS A 46 13.53 -1.37 12.73
N CYS A 47 14.59 -1.87 13.36
CA CYS A 47 15.94 -1.45 13.05
C CYS A 47 16.62 -2.41 12.07
N ALA A 48 17.40 -1.87 11.14
CA ALA A 48 18.34 -2.64 10.31
C ALA A 48 19.71 -1.98 10.33
N VAL A 49 20.77 -2.77 10.47
CA VAL A 49 22.14 -2.28 10.62
C VAL A 49 22.94 -2.60 9.36
N ALA A 50 23.69 -1.63 8.86
CA ALA A 50 24.65 -1.79 7.76
C ALA A 50 25.97 -1.10 8.15
N GLY A 51 26.92 -1.86 8.68
CA GLY A 51 28.11 -1.30 9.31
C GLY A 51 27.72 -0.39 10.49
N ARG A 52 28.24 0.83 10.51
CA ARG A 52 27.92 1.82 11.56
C ARG A 52 26.66 2.64 11.28
N LYS A 53 25.86 2.24 10.29
CA LYS A 53 24.59 2.90 9.95
C LYS A 53 23.42 2.09 10.44
N VAL A 54 22.42 2.76 11.01
CA VAL A 54 21.18 2.13 11.47
C VAL A 54 20.00 2.78 10.75
N PHE A 55 19.18 1.95 10.11
CA PHE A 55 17.94 2.33 9.45
C PHE A 55 16.78 2.04 10.40
N LEU A 56 16.07 3.08 10.81
CA LEU A 56 15.07 3.02 11.88
C LEU A 56 13.67 3.13 11.27
N ARG A 57 13.00 2.03 10.93
CA ARG A 57 11.67 2.05 10.32
C ARG A 57 10.57 2.24 11.37
N PHE A 58 10.18 3.49 11.59
CA PHE A 58 9.04 3.85 12.43
C PHE A 58 7.73 3.48 11.72
N VAL A 59 6.83 2.83 12.45
CA VAL A 59 5.49 2.46 11.99
C VAL A 59 4.47 3.18 12.85
N ALA A 60 3.62 4.02 12.25
CA ALA A 60 2.61 4.76 13.01
C ALA A 60 1.21 4.67 12.40
N PHE A 61 0.22 4.70 13.28
CA PHE A 61 -1.15 5.08 12.93
C PHE A 61 -1.21 6.59 12.67
N THR A 62 -2.04 7.04 11.73
CA THR A 62 -2.04 8.44 11.26
C THR A 62 -3.44 9.05 11.13
N GLY A 63 -4.45 8.43 11.77
CA GLY A 63 -5.84 8.84 11.59
C GLY A 63 -6.29 8.68 10.13
N ASP A 64 -7.07 9.64 9.66
CA ASP A 64 -7.57 9.68 8.28
C ASP A 64 -6.58 10.28 7.28
N ALA A 65 -5.44 10.80 7.72
CA ALA A 65 -4.40 11.25 6.81
C ALA A 65 -3.62 10.05 6.26
N MET A 66 -3.13 10.15 5.02
CA MET A 66 -2.08 9.25 4.53
C MET A 66 -0.86 9.31 5.47
N GLY A 67 -0.56 10.52 5.96
CA GLY A 67 0.19 10.71 7.20
C GLY A 67 1.68 10.95 7.03
N MET A 68 2.15 11.16 5.81
CA MET A 68 3.59 11.28 5.52
C MET A 68 4.28 12.44 6.26
N ASN A 69 3.65 13.61 6.32
CA ASN A 69 4.20 14.75 7.05
C ASN A 69 4.13 14.53 8.58
N MET A 70 3.03 13.94 9.06
CA MET A 70 2.82 13.64 10.48
C MET A 70 3.90 12.71 11.00
N ILE A 71 4.14 11.60 10.30
CA ILE A 71 5.13 10.62 10.74
C ILE A 71 6.56 11.14 10.62
N THR A 72 6.88 11.95 9.59
CA THR A 72 8.20 12.59 9.49
C THR A 72 8.47 13.48 10.72
N LYS A 73 7.49 14.30 11.13
CA LYS A 73 7.61 15.17 12.31
C LYS A 73 7.80 14.37 13.60
N GLY A 74 7.01 13.30 13.79
CA GLY A 74 7.14 12.44 14.96
C GLY A 74 8.48 11.70 15.00
N CYS A 75 8.97 11.21 13.86
CA CYS A 75 10.29 10.59 13.76
C CYS A 75 11.41 11.57 14.13
N ASP A 76 11.36 12.80 13.62
CA ASP A 76 12.35 13.84 13.93
C ASP A 76 12.42 14.09 15.43
N LYS A 77 11.26 14.20 16.09
CA LYS A 77 11.20 14.36 17.55
C LYS A 77 11.72 13.15 18.33
N ALA A 78 11.44 11.93 17.87
CA ALA A 78 11.97 10.72 18.49
C ALA A 78 13.50 10.60 18.32
N LEU A 79 14.04 11.06 17.18
CA LEU A 79 15.49 11.11 16.95
C LEU A 79 16.21 12.08 17.91
N GLU A 80 15.59 13.19 18.29
CA GLU A 80 16.15 14.09 19.32
C GLU A 80 16.38 13.35 20.65
N VAL A 81 15.41 12.52 21.06
CA VAL A 81 15.50 11.74 22.30
C VAL A 81 16.53 10.61 22.16
N LEU A 82 16.59 9.94 21.00
CA LEU A 82 17.64 8.95 20.74
C LEU A 82 19.05 9.56 20.83
N LYS A 83 19.22 10.79 20.33
CA LYS A 83 20.51 11.50 20.38
C LYS A 83 20.96 11.83 21.80
N GLN A 84 20.04 11.99 22.76
CA GLN A 84 20.39 12.19 24.17
C GLN A 84 20.99 10.92 24.79
N HIS A 85 20.60 9.75 24.30
CA HIS A 85 21.08 8.45 24.81
C HIS A 85 22.30 7.92 24.06
N VAL A 86 22.42 8.27 22.77
CA VAL A 86 23.58 7.96 21.93
C VAL A 86 24.12 9.27 21.34
N PRO A 87 24.96 10.03 22.08
CA PRO A 87 25.39 11.38 21.68
C PRO A 87 26.19 11.43 20.38
N SER A 88 26.89 10.35 20.03
CA SER A 88 27.63 10.20 18.76
C SER A 88 26.71 10.07 17.54
N MET A 89 25.42 9.78 17.74
CA MET A 89 24.46 9.54 16.66
C MET A 89 24.29 10.79 15.78
N ARG A 90 24.56 10.62 14.49
CA ARG A 90 24.36 11.60 13.43
C ARG A 90 23.20 11.17 12.54
N VAL A 91 22.18 12.02 12.43
CA VAL A 91 21.09 11.80 11.47
C VAL A 91 21.60 12.16 10.08
N LEU A 92 21.77 11.17 9.20
CA LEU A 92 22.21 11.40 7.83
C LEU A 92 21.05 11.85 6.94
N ALA A 93 19.89 11.23 7.11
CA ALA A 93 18.65 11.64 6.44
C ALA A 93 17.42 11.13 7.21
N LEU A 94 16.34 11.91 7.21
CA LEU A 94 15.04 11.47 7.74
C LEU A 94 14.38 10.38 6.89
N SER A 95 14.83 10.20 5.64
CA SER A 95 14.38 9.16 4.72
C SER A 95 15.57 8.44 4.09
N GLY A 96 16.03 7.37 4.74
CA GLY A 96 17.09 6.49 4.26
C GLY A 96 16.61 5.39 3.30
N ASN A 97 15.51 5.63 2.56
CA ASN A 97 14.89 4.66 1.64
C ASN A 97 14.44 3.32 2.25
N TYR A 98 14.52 3.13 3.57
CA TYR A 98 13.99 1.94 4.26
C TYR A 98 12.51 2.09 4.69
N CYS A 99 11.83 3.15 4.19
CA CYS A 99 10.41 3.39 4.50
C CYS A 99 9.54 2.26 3.91
N THR A 100 9.61 1.92 2.61
CA THR A 100 10.14 2.68 1.45
C THR A 100 9.03 3.58 0.88
N ASP A 101 9.32 4.73 0.27
CA ASP A 101 8.28 5.64 -0.26
C ASP A 101 8.48 5.92 -1.76
N LYS A 102 7.50 5.58 -2.59
CA LYS A 102 7.48 5.77 -4.05
C LYS A 102 8.57 4.98 -4.80
N LYS A 103 9.07 3.87 -4.22
CA LYS A 103 10.02 2.97 -4.89
C LYS A 103 9.63 1.51 -4.64
N PRO A 104 9.79 0.62 -5.63
CA PRO A 104 9.51 -0.80 -5.42
C PRO A 104 10.41 -1.33 -4.31
N SER A 105 9.84 -2.04 -3.33
CA SER A 105 10.63 -2.64 -2.26
C SER A 105 9.95 -3.87 -1.65
N ALA A 106 10.76 -4.90 -1.40
CA ALA A 106 10.29 -6.13 -0.74
C ALA A 106 9.78 -5.87 0.68
N ILE A 107 10.34 -4.89 1.39
CA ILE A 107 9.94 -4.58 2.76
C ILE A 107 8.48 -4.11 2.84
N ASN A 108 7.99 -3.35 1.87
CA ASN A 108 6.59 -2.92 1.86
C ASN A 108 5.64 -4.07 1.46
N TRP A 109 6.12 -5.00 0.64
CA TRP A 109 5.40 -6.24 0.31
C TRP A 109 5.26 -7.16 1.54
N ILE A 110 6.35 -7.39 2.27
CA ILE A 110 6.42 -8.35 3.38
C ILE A 110 5.79 -7.79 4.65
N GLU A 111 6.15 -6.56 5.02
CA GLU A 111 5.78 -5.97 6.31
C GLU A 111 4.57 -5.02 6.20
N GLY A 112 4.10 -4.76 4.98
CA GLY A 112 3.08 -3.76 4.68
C GLY A 112 3.59 -2.31 4.79
N ARG A 113 2.75 -1.39 4.29
CA ARG A 113 2.92 0.06 4.44
C ARG A 113 1.60 0.80 4.17
N GLY A 114 1.14 1.61 5.11
CA GLY A 114 -0.17 2.25 4.97
C GLY A 114 -1.28 1.31 5.47
N LYS A 115 -2.14 0.82 4.58
CA LYS A 115 -3.21 -0.13 4.89
C LYS A 115 -2.98 -1.45 4.13
N THR A 116 -3.05 -2.56 4.85
CA THR A 116 -3.10 -3.92 4.30
C THR A 116 -4.55 -4.32 4.17
N VAL A 117 -4.98 -4.69 2.96
CA VAL A 117 -6.37 -5.03 2.67
C VAL A 117 -6.44 -6.33 1.89
N VAL A 118 -7.40 -7.18 2.25
CA VAL A 118 -7.80 -8.36 1.49
C VAL A 118 -9.25 -8.16 1.08
N ALA A 119 -9.58 -8.47 -0.17
CA ALA A 119 -10.95 -8.51 -0.68
C ALA A 119 -11.18 -9.83 -1.41
N GLU A 120 -12.38 -10.40 -1.26
CA GLU A 120 -12.76 -11.65 -1.90
C GLU A 120 -14.20 -11.59 -2.43
N ALA A 121 -14.49 -12.41 -3.44
CA ALA A 121 -15.84 -12.61 -3.96
C ALA A 121 -16.00 -14.03 -4.52
N LEU A 122 -17.18 -14.61 -4.32
CA LEU A 122 -17.60 -15.84 -5.00
C LEU A 122 -18.51 -15.48 -6.18
N ILE A 123 -18.08 -15.83 -7.39
CA ILE A 123 -18.78 -15.57 -8.64
C ILE A 123 -19.38 -16.87 -9.16
N LYS A 124 -20.69 -16.90 -9.30
CA LYS A 124 -21.42 -18.08 -9.79
C LYS A 124 -20.97 -18.46 -11.20
N ALA A 125 -20.90 -19.77 -11.48
CA ALA A 125 -20.50 -20.31 -12.77
C ALA A 125 -21.28 -19.69 -13.95
N ASP A 126 -22.60 -19.51 -13.79
CA ASP A 126 -23.46 -18.95 -14.82
C ASP A 126 -23.15 -17.48 -15.10
N VAL A 127 -22.71 -16.71 -14.11
CA VAL A 127 -22.23 -15.34 -14.27
C VAL A 127 -20.90 -15.33 -15.01
N VAL A 128 -19.98 -16.25 -14.69
CA VAL A 128 -18.69 -16.38 -15.40
C VAL A 128 -18.92 -16.68 -16.88
N GLU A 129 -19.78 -17.64 -17.20
CA GLU A 129 -20.08 -17.99 -18.59
C GLU A 129 -20.86 -16.89 -19.33
N LYS A 130 -21.97 -16.42 -18.75
CA LYS A 130 -22.88 -15.50 -19.44
C LYS A 130 -22.40 -14.07 -19.46
N THR A 131 -21.69 -13.61 -18.43
CA THR A 131 -21.25 -12.21 -18.33
C THR A 131 -19.79 -12.07 -18.71
N LEU A 132 -18.93 -12.89 -18.10
CA LEU A 132 -17.48 -12.80 -18.29
C LEU A 132 -16.98 -13.50 -19.56
N LYS A 133 -17.84 -14.32 -20.18
CA LYS A 133 -17.61 -14.98 -21.49
C LYS A 133 -16.41 -15.94 -21.49
N CYS A 134 -16.08 -16.52 -20.34
CA CYS A 134 -15.06 -17.56 -20.20
C CYS A 134 -15.60 -18.70 -19.32
N SER A 135 -14.80 -19.73 -19.06
CA SER A 135 -15.13 -20.78 -18.07
C SER A 135 -14.34 -20.57 -16.77
N VAL A 136 -14.84 -21.11 -15.66
CA VAL A 136 -14.12 -21.09 -14.37
C VAL A 136 -12.76 -21.77 -14.48
N ASP A 137 -12.69 -22.92 -15.15
CA ASP A 137 -11.43 -23.65 -15.32
C ASP A 137 -10.40 -22.84 -16.13
N SER A 138 -10.85 -22.15 -17.20
CA SER A 138 -9.96 -21.34 -18.04
C SER A 138 -9.35 -20.16 -17.30
N ILE A 139 -10.14 -19.43 -16.51
CA ILE A 139 -9.66 -18.24 -15.80
C ILE A 139 -8.78 -18.62 -14.59
N VAL A 140 -9.09 -19.72 -13.90
CA VAL A 140 -8.24 -20.27 -12.83
C VAL A 140 -6.88 -20.71 -13.37
N SER A 141 -6.87 -21.45 -14.49
CA SER A 141 -5.62 -21.86 -15.14
C SER A 141 -4.80 -20.64 -15.56
N LEU A 142 -5.44 -19.67 -16.22
CA LEU A 142 -4.78 -18.46 -16.66
C LEU A 142 -4.20 -17.66 -15.49
N ASN A 143 -4.90 -17.55 -14.35
CA ASN A 143 -4.37 -16.85 -13.18
C ASN A 143 -3.09 -17.50 -12.65
N LYS A 144 -3.05 -18.84 -12.60
CA LYS A 144 -1.86 -19.58 -12.19
C LYS A 144 -0.70 -19.32 -13.14
N ASP A 145 -0.92 -19.46 -14.44
CA ASP A 145 0.16 -19.37 -15.43
C ASP A 145 0.64 -17.92 -15.63
N LYS A 146 -0.27 -16.94 -15.61
CA LYS A 146 0.06 -15.53 -15.83
C LYS A 146 0.49 -14.83 -14.55
N ASN A 147 -0.41 -14.74 -13.56
CA ASN A 147 -0.21 -13.86 -12.41
C ASN A 147 0.76 -14.46 -11.40
N LEU A 148 0.88 -15.79 -11.34
CA LEU A 148 1.83 -16.48 -10.45
C LEU A 148 3.10 -16.89 -11.21
N VAL A 149 3.01 -17.88 -12.11
CA VAL A 149 4.18 -18.45 -12.79
C VAL A 149 4.88 -17.38 -13.65
N GLY A 150 4.12 -16.66 -14.49
CA GLY A 150 4.68 -15.61 -15.34
C GLY A 150 5.37 -14.50 -14.54
N SER A 151 4.75 -14.03 -13.45
CA SER A 151 5.34 -13.04 -12.54
C SER A 151 6.59 -13.55 -11.83
N ALA A 152 6.60 -14.84 -11.44
CA ALA A 152 7.77 -15.49 -10.85
C ALA A 152 8.92 -15.58 -11.85
N MET A 153 8.65 -15.97 -13.10
CA MET A 153 9.64 -16.00 -14.17
C MET A 153 10.20 -14.62 -14.49
N ALA A 154 9.40 -13.56 -14.29
CA ALA A 154 9.82 -12.17 -14.47
C ALA A 154 10.60 -11.58 -13.28
N GLY A 155 10.77 -12.33 -12.17
CA GLY A 155 11.42 -11.81 -10.96
C GLY A 155 10.63 -10.69 -10.26
N SER A 156 9.30 -10.68 -10.42
CA SER A 156 8.42 -9.68 -9.82
C SER A 156 8.37 -9.81 -8.29
N VAL A 157 8.43 -8.68 -7.58
CA VAL A 157 8.19 -8.61 -6.14
C VAL A 157 6.94 -7.79 -5.88
N GLY A 158 5.86 -8.47 -5.47
CA GLY A 158 4.57 -7.87 -5.17
C GLY A 158 3.70 -7.55 -6.40
N GLY A 159 4.15 -7.84 -7.62
CA GLY A 159 3.37 -7.70 -8.85
C GLY A 159 2.80 -9.02 -9.34
N PHE A 160 2.01 -9.71 -8.51
CA PHE A 160 1.37 -11.00 -8.83
C PHE A 160 -0.10 -10.80 -9.24
N ASN A 161 -0.34 -9.87 -10.15
CA ASN A 161 -1.66 -9.41 -10.57
C ASN A 161 -1.66 -9.04 -12.05
N ALA A 162 -2.83 -8.76 -12.61
CA ALA A 162 -2.97 -8.41 -14.01
C ALA A 162 -2.73 -6.92 -14.27
N HIS A 163 -3.43 -6.03 -13.55
CA HIS A 163 -3.38 -4.58 -13.76
C HIS A 163 -3.81 -3.75 -12.55
N ALA A 164 -3.51 -4.18 -11.32
CA ALA A 164 -3.87 -3.43 -10.11
C ALA A 164 -3.44 -1.95 -10.19
N ALA A 165 -2.27 -1.66 -10.78
CA ALA A 165 -1.75 -0.31 -10.98
C ALA A 165 -2.68 0.61 -11.78
N ASN A 166 -3.36 0.10 -12.81
CA ASN A 166 -4.31 0.90 -13.61
C ASN A 166 -5.46 1.40 -12.73
N VAL A 167 -6.04 0.49 -11.95
CA VAL A 167 -7.19 0.81 -11.09
C VAL A 167 -6.78 1.73 -9.94
N VAL A 168 -5.66 1.43 -9.27
CA VAL A 168 -5.12 2.27 -8.19
C VAL A 168 -4.84 3.67 -8.70
N ALA A 169 -4.17 3.83 -9.84
CA ALA A 169 -3.87 5.14 -10.42
C ALA A 169 -5.15 5.94 -10.72
N ALA A 170 -6.15 5.30 -11.33
CA ALA A 170 -7.42 5.94 -11.66
C ALA A 170 -8.13 6.45 -10.39
N VAL A 171 -8.26 5.60 -9.36
CA VAL A 171 -8.86 6.00 -8.08
C VAL A 171 -8.04 7.10 -7.42
N TYR A 172 -6.71 7.02 -7.44
CA TYR A 172 -5.84 7.98 -6.76
C TYR A 172 -5.97 9.37 -7.35
N ILE A 173 -5.93 9.48 -8.68
CA ILE A 173 -6.09 10.75 -9.39
C ILE A 173 -7.49 11.33 -9.15
N ALA A 174 -8.52 10.48 -9.25
CA ALA A 174 -9.91 10.89 -9.06
C ALA A 174 -10.16 11.40 -7.63
N THR A 175 -9.47 10.87 -6.63
CA THR A 175 -9.79 11.10 -5.21
C THR A 175 -8.74 11.92 -4.48
N GLY A 176 -7.81 12.54 -5.21
CA GLY A 176 -6.84 13.48 -4.65
C GLY A 176 -5.74 12.84 -3.81
N GLN A 177 -5.44 11.57 -4.06
CA GLN A 177 -4.30 10.87 -3.47
C GLN A 177 -3.01 11.25 -4.21
N ASP A 178 -1.86 10.75 -3.75
CA ASP A 178 -0.56 10.97 -4.39
C ASP A 178 -0.32 9.92 -5.49
N PRO A 179 -0.38 10.27 -6.79
CA PRO A 179 -0.26 9.28 -7.86
C PRO A 179 1.11 8.61 -7.92
N ALA A 180 2.15 9.20 -7.35
CA ALA A 180 3.47 8.58 -7.31
C ALA A 180 3.53 7.38 -6.35
N GLN A 181 2.57 7.27 -5.42
CA GLN A 181 2.46 6.14 -4.50
C GLN A 181 1.82 4.90 -5.13
N VAL A 182 1.35 4.99 -6.38
CA VAL A 182 0.90 3.83 -7.18
C VAL A 182 2.00 2.75 -7.24
N VAL A 183 3.27 3.15 -7.26
CA VAL A 183 4.44 2.25 -7.27
C VAL A 183 4.35 1.15 -6.21
N GLU A 184 3.84 1.48 -5.03
CA GLU A 184 3.77 0.56 -3.89
C GLU A 184 2.33 0.17 -3.58
N SER A 185 1.39 1.10 -3.73
CA SER A 185 -0.03 0.88 -3.47
C SER A 185 -0.68 -0.08 -4.47
N ALA A 186 -0.04 -0.31 -5.62
CA ALA A 186 -0.46 -1.31 -6.59
C ALA A 186 0.16 -2.70 -6.37
N THR A 187 0.99 -2.91 -5.33
CA THR A 187 1.43 -4.27 -5.01
C THR A 187 0.22 -5.10 -4.60
N CYS A 188 0.07 -6.25 -5.26
CA CYS A 188 -1.10 -7.08 -5.19
C CYS A 188 -0.76 -8.51 -5.60
N ILE A 189 -1.31 -9.48 -4.87
CA ILE A 189 -1.46 -10.86 -5.34
C ILE A 189 -2.93 -11.17 -5.58
N THR A 190 -3.22 -11.67 -6.79
CA THR A 190 -4.55 -12.11 -7.20
C THR A 190 -4.61 -13.63 -7.20
N SER A 191 -5.54 -14.18 -6.44
CA SER A 191 -5.81 -15.62 -6.39
C SER A 191 -7.17 -15.92 -7.00
N MET A 192 -7.25 -17.04 -7.73
CA MET A 192 -8.48 -17.52 -8.34
C MET A 192 -8.54 -19.03 -8.19
N ASP A 193 -9.59 -19.51 -7.53
CA ASP A 193 -9.79 -20.92 -7.24
C ASP A 193 -11.21 -21.34 -7.61
N LYS A 194 -11.37 -22.63 -7.89
CA LYS A 194 -12.67 -23.23 -8.15
C LYS A 194 -13.25 -23.76 -6.84
N VAL A 195 -14.45 -23.31 -6.48
CA VAL A 195 -15.20 -23.78 -5.31
C VAL A 195 -16.48 -24.42 -5.82
N GLY A 196 -16.50 -25.76 -5.89
CA GLY A 196 -17.57 -26.48 -6.59
C GLY A 196 -17.54 -26.16 -8.09
N SER A 197 -18.60 -25.53 -8.59
CA SER A 197 -18.66 -25.01 -9.98
C SER A 197 -18.25 -23.55 -10.09
N ASP A 198 -18.18 -22.83 -8.96
CA ASP A 198 -18.09 -21.37 -8.94
C ASP A 198 -16.64 -20.90 -8.84
N LEU A 199 -16.41 -19.62 -9.16
CA LEU A 199 -15.11 -18.97 -9.09
C LEU A 199 -14.97 -18.19 -7.80
N LEU A 200 -14.03 -18.56 -6.94
CA LEU A 200 -13.56 -17.72 -5.85
C LEU A 200 -12.40 -16.86 -6.38
N ILE A 201 -12.52 -15.54 -6.26
CA ILE A 201 -11.45 -14.59 -6.54
C ILE A 201 -11.09 -13.84 -5.26
N SER A 202 -9.80 -13.62 -5.01
CA SER A 202 -9.33 -12.70 -3.98
C SER A 202 -8.15 -11.86 -4.44
N VAL A 203 -8.02 -10.69 -3.84
CA VAL A 203 -6.86 -9.81 -3.99
C VAL A 203 -6.32 -9.47 -2.60
N THR A 204 -5.00 -9.51 -2.45
CA THR A 204 -4.31 -9.08 -1.22
C THR A 204 -3.33 -7.97 -1.55
N MET A 205 -3.55 -6.80 -0.96
CA MET A 205 -2.80 -5.57 -1.21
C MET A 205 -2.18 -5.08 0.10
N PRO A 206 -0.89 -5.36 0.35
CA PRO A 206 -0.29 -5.12 1.67
C PRO A 206 0.08 -3.68 1.95
N SER A 207 0.19 -2.84 0.91
CA SER A 207 0.74 -1.49 1.05
C SER A 207 -0.08 -0.36 0.42
N ILE A 208 -1.40 -0.32 0.63
CA ILE A 208 -2.25 0.76 0.12
C ILE A 208 -2.02 2.06 0.92
N GLU A 209 -1.57 3.12 0.25
CA GLU A 209 -1.27 4.42 0.85
C GLU A 209 -2.32 5.46 0.51
N VAL A 210 -3.35 5.55 1.35
CA VAL A 210 -4.45 6.50 1.15
C VAL A 210 -4.74 7.35 2.37
N GLY A 211 -5.32 8.53 2.11
CA GLY A 211 -5.87 9.44 3.10
C GLY A 211 -7.22 10.02 2.65
N ALA A 212 -8.08 10.27 3.62
CA ALA A 212 -9.34 11.02 3.47
C ALA A 212 -9.19 12.52 3.82
N VAL A 213 -8.04 12.91 4.36
CA VAL A 213 -7.66 14.32 4.62
C VAL A 213 -6.21 14.62 4.22
N GLY A 214 -5.97 15.88 3.89
CA GLY A 214 -4.65 16.41 3.50
C GLY A 214 -4.32 16.19 2.02
N GLY A 215 -3.30 16.89 1.53
CA GLY A 215 -2.92 16.81 0.11
C GLY A 215 -4.05 17.25 -0.83
N GLY A 216 -4.24 16.50 -1.92
CA GLY A 216 -5.25 16.80 -2.93
C GLY A 216 -6.70 16.53 -2.51
N THR A 217 -6.92 15.84 -1.38
CA THR A 217 -8.28 15.47 -0.90
C THR A 217 -9.17 16.66 -0.55
N GLY A 218 -8.58 17.85 -0.34
CA GLY A 218 -9.30 19.08 -0.07
C GLY A 218 -9.79 19.82 -1.31
N LEU A 219 -9.34 19.44 -2.52
CA LEU A 219 -9.76 20.07 -3.76
C LEU A 219 -11.24 19.74 -4.05
N PRO A 220 -12.06 20.70 -4.51
CA PRO A 220 -13.51 20.50 -4.62
C PRO A 220 -13.93 19.26 -5.43
N ALA A 221 -13.29 19.02 -6.58
CA ALA A 221 -13.65 17.88 -7.44
C ALA A 221 -13.28 16.52 -6.80
N GLN A 222 -12.07 16.41 -6.26
CA GLN A 222 -11.59 15.21 -5.58
C GLN A 222 -12.39 14.92 -4.32
N ARG A 223 -12.74 15.97 -3.57
CA ARG A 223 -13.59 15.86 -2.38
C ARG A 223 -14.98 15.34 -2.72
N ALA A 224 -15.62 15.84 -3.77
CA ALA A 224 -16.94 15.36 -4.19
C ALA A 224 -16.94 13.85 -4.46
N LEU A 225 -15.87 13.32 -5.06
CA LEU A 225 -15.73 11.88 -5.30
C LEU A 225 -15.51 11.08 -4.01
N LEU A 226 -14.75 11.61 -3.06
CA LEU A 226 -14.64 11.03 -1.71
C LEU A 226 -15.99 11.02 -0.97
N GLU A 227 -16.81 12.05 -1.15
CA GLU A 227 -18.15 12.15 -0.55
C GLU A 227 -19.11 11.10 -1.14
N VAL A 228 -19.11 10.93 -2.47
CA VAL A 228 -19.89 9.88 -3.15
C VAL A 228 -19.53 8.47 -2.64
N MET A 229 -18.26 8.22 -2.34
CA MET A 229 -17.81 6.94 -1.79
C MET A 229 -17.95 6.84 -0.26
N GLY A 230 -18.50 7.87 0.41
CA GLY A 230 -18.70 7.86 1.86
C GLY A 230 -17.39 7.88 2.68
N CYS A 231 -16.31 8.44 2.14
CA CYS A 231 -15.00 8.44 2.80
C CYS A 231 -14.28 9.80 2.76
N ALA A 232 -15.02 10.90 2.65
CA ALA A 232 -14.44 12.25 2.72
C ALA A 232 -14.19 12.73 4.16
N GLY A 233 -13.06 13.39 4.36
CA GLY A 233 -12.77 14.08 5.61
C GLY A 233 -12.35 13.19 6.77
N ALA A 234 -12.06 13.81 7.90
CA ALA A 234 -11.72 13.11 9.13
C ALA A 234 -12.97 12.54 9.78
N ASN A 235 -12.91 11.28 10.19
CA ASN A 235 -13.95 10.68 10.98
C ASN A 235 -13.77 11.09 12.46
N LYS A 236 -14.80 11.71 13.04
CA LYS A 236 -14.75 12.27 14.40
C LYS A 236 -14.92 11.20 15.49
N GLU A 237 -15.71 10.17 15.21
CA GLU A 237 -16.03 9.12 16.17
C GLU A 237 -14.94 8.06 16.19
N GLU A 238 -14.46 7.66 15.01
CA GLU A 238 -13.44 6.64 14.84
C GLU A 238 -12.35 7.12 13.88
N PRO A 239 -11.33 7.85 14.37
CA PRO A 239 -10.23 8.32 13.54
C PRO A 239 -9.66 7.21 12.64
N GLY A 240 -9.44 7.54 11.38
CA GLY A 240 -8.94 6.63 10.36
C GLY A 240 -10.01 5.76 9.69
N ALA A 241 -11.28 5.77 10.13
CA ALA A 241 -12.34 4.97 9.53
C ALA A 241 -12.57 5.32 8.06
N ASN A 242 -12.54 6.60 7.70
CA ASN A 242 -12.74 7.04 6.32
C ASN A 242 -11.57 6.62 5.43
N SER A 243 -10.32 6.74 5.92
CA SER A 243 -9.16 6.25 5.16
C SER A 243 -9.13 4.72 5.03
N ARG A 244 -9.66 3.97 6.01
CA ARG A 244 -9.84 2.51 5.92
C ARG A 244 -10.93 2.16 4.91
N GLN A 245 -12.03 2.92 4.89
CA GLN A 245 -13.08 2.75 3.89
C GLN A 245 -12.56 2.99 2.48
N LEU A 246 -11.80 4.07 2.26
CA LEU A 246 -11.18 4.34 0.96
C LEU A 246 -10.23 3.21 0.53
N ALA A 247 -9.43 2.66 1.45
CA ALA A 247 -8.56 1.52 1.15
C ALA A 247 -9.36 0.26 0.74
N ARG A 248 -10.51 0.02 1.37
CA ARG A 248 -11.44 -1.06 0.98
C ARG A 248 -12.04 -0.83 -0.40
N VAL A 249 -12.41 0.42 -0.73
CA VAL A 249 -12.89 0.78 -2.07
C VAL A 249 -11.80 0.53 -3.13
N VAL A 250 -10.55 0.92 -2.86
CA VAL A 250 -9.42 0.64 -3.77
C VAL A 250 -9.26 -0.85 -4.00
N ALA A 251 -9.21 -1.66 -2.94
CA ALA A 251 -9.04 -3.11 -3.07
C ALA A 251 -10.23 -3.78 -3.80
N GLY A 252 -11.47 -3.37 -3.49
CA GLY A 252 -12.66 -3.85 -4.19
C GLY A 252 -12.67 -3.47 -5.68
N ALA A 253 -12.27 -2.25 -6.01
CA ALA A 253 -12.14 -1.82 -7.39
C ALA A 253 -11.05 -2.62 -8.13
N VAL A 254 -9.92 -2.89 -7.48
CA VAL A 254 -8.85 -3.73 -8.02
C VAL A 254 -9.38 -5.14 -8.28
N LEU A 255 -10.10 -5.76 -7.33
CA LEU A 255 -10.72 -7.08 -7.52
C LEU A 255 -11.63 -7.09 -8.76
N CYS A 256 -12.49 -6.09 -8.92
CA CYS A 256 -13.36 -5.96 -10.10
C CYS A 256 -12.56 -5.81 -11.40
N GLY A 257 -11.50 -5.00 -11.38
CA GLY A 257 -10.61 -4.84 -12.52
C GLY A 257 -9.91 -6.14 -12.88
N GLU A 258 -9.35 -6.85 -11.90
CA GLU A 258 -8.66 -8.13 -12.08
C GLU A 258 -9.60 -9.18 -12.67
N LEU A 259 -10.82 -9.31 -12.12
CA LEU A 259 -11.85 -10.20 -12.64
C LEU A 259 -12.14 -9.90 -14.12
N SER A 260 -12.42 -8.64 -14.45
CA SER A 260 -12.76 -8.26 -15.81
C SER A 260 -11.63 -8.50 -16.81
N LEU A 261 -10.38 -8.13 -16.47
CA LEU A 261 -9.25 -8.26 -17.39
C LEU A 261 -8.88 -9.73 -17.59
N MET A 262 -8.81 -10.52 -16.50
CA MET A 262 -8.48 -11.94 -16.57
C MET A 262 -9.54 -12.71 -17.34
N SER A 263 -10.83 -12.39 -17.18
CA SER A 263 -11.89 -12.97 -18.00
C SER A 263 -11.76 -12.62 -19.48
N GLY A 264 -11.46 -11.36 -19.81
CA GLY A 264 -11.24 -10.94 -21.20
C GLY A 264 -10.05 -11.64 -21.86
N LEU A 265 -8.99 -11.91 -21.10
CA LEU A 265 -7.84 -12.69 -21.54
C LEU A 265 -8.19 -14.17 -21.72
N ALA A 266 -8.88 -14.78 -20.75
CA ALA A 266 -9.29 -16.18 -20.81
C ALA A 266 -10.27 -16.46 -21.97
N ALA A 267 -11.09 -15.47 -22.33
CA ALA A 267 -11.99 -15.53 -23.48
C ALA A 267 -11.32 -15.25 -24.83
N GLY A 268 -10.06 -14.79 -24.86
CA GLY A 268 -9.36 -14.39 -26.09
C GLY A 268 -9.83 -13.05 -26.69
N HIS A 269 -10.51 -12.21 -25.90
CA HIS A 269 -11.15 -10.97 -26.37
C HIS A 269 -10.30 -9.70 -26.21
N LEU A 270 -9.10 -9.77 -25.65
CA LEU A 270 -8.31 -8.58 -25.34
C LEU A 270 -8.03 -7.70 -26.57
N LEU A 271 -7.61 -8.32 -27.68
CA LEU A 271 -7.25 -7.60 -28.90
C LEU A 271 -8.46 -6.90 -29.53
N SER A 272 -9.62 -7.56 -29.56
CA SER A 272 -10.85 -7.01 -30.15
C SER A 272 -11.43 -5.87 -29.30
N ALA A 273 -11.38 -5.97 -27.97
CA ALA A 273 -11.83 -4.91 -27.07
C ALA A 273 -10.94 -3.64 -27.17
N HIS A 274 -9.61 -3.81 -27.19
CA HIS A 274 -8.68 -2.69 -27.38
C HIS A 274 -8.89 -1.99 -28.73
N MET A 275 -9.08 -2.75 -29.80
CA MET A 275 -9.31 -2.20 -31.14
C MET A 275 -10.64 -1.44 -31.24
N LYS A 276 -11.68 -1.87 -30.52
CA LYS A 276 -13.01 -1.25 -30.57
C LYS A 276 -13.14 0.00 -29.68
N LEU A 277 -12.50 0.02 -28.51
CA LEU A 277 -12.72 1.05 -27.49
C LEU A 277 -11.54 2.01 -27.30
N ASN A 278 -10.33 1.62 -27.69
CA ASN A 278 -9.10 2.40 -27.42
C ASN A 278 -8.45 2.96 -28.70
N ARG A 279 -9.13 2.86 -29.84
CA ARG A 279 -8.79 3.58 -31.08
C ARG A 279 -10.00 4.42 -31.51
N LYS A 280 -9.79 5.72 -31.72
CA LYS A 280 -10.75 6.50 -32.53
C LYS A 280 -10.82 5.85 -33.91
N PRO A 281 -12.00 5.65 -34.51
CA PRO A 281 -12.09 5.26 -35.92
C PRO A 281 -11.25 6.22 -36.76
N PRO A 282 -10.55 5.74 -37.81
CA PRO A 282 -9.93 6.66 -38.75
C PRO A 282 -11.02 7.60 -39.28
N GLN A 283 -10.75 8.91 -39.20
CA GLN A 283 -11.60 9.94 -39.80
C GLN A 283 -11.60 9.80 -41.32
#